data_AF-E3ZN63-F1
#
_entry.id   AF-E3ZN63-F1
#
_cell.length_a   1.000
_cell.length_b   1.000
_cell.length_c   1.000
_cell.angle_alpha   90.00
_cell.angle_beta   90.00
_cell.angle_gamma   90.00
#
_symmetry.space_group_name_H-M   'P 1'
#
loop_
_entity.id
_entity.type
_entity.pdbx_description
1 polymer ?
#
loop_
_entity_poly.entity_id
_entity_poly.type
_entity_poly.pdbx_seq_one_letter_code
_entity_poly.pdbx_strand_id
1 'polypeptide(L)'
;AYYADENGKADLTKPVKDTNSNEIVMTDSSGAANFIPTGYKTTSKNQEWKVVLVETKTPTGYESNENKEYPVTVKSDANGNLSIPATTETSLEITNNDHGATTATIDNHADVKMIDVNGAKTWTGDKEADRPDSIEVQLLQDGVAYGSPTTVTKADDWKYEFKNVPETNADGDKYTYTVLENTVINYTSAVTGLDINNTLIKPDIKRINLDGQKTWKNDTENDRPASIEIQLQQNGQDYGFPVTVTKANNWKYEFKNLPETTNDGAAYNYTIVEKAVPGYETKVDGMDVINTKIDAPKTAVSGGKTWKNDTAKDRPDFIEVQLLQNGQTYGDPVKVTKENDWKYSFKDLPKTDANNQDYRYSVAETAVPGYKTTTDGMNLTNTKVTDEKNATSASGTKTWVGDNEKTRPDSIEVQLLQNGKVYGTPIKVTAKSNWKYSFTNLPEKDKTGEKYSYTVSEKQVSGYSVKVKGMDLTNTKVTKTTPKDTHSTNKPSKTKKLPGTGDTNGMLLFAGGLVLLFLGLRLRRKYPQ
;
A
#
# COMPACT_ATOMS: atom_id res chain seq x y z
N ALA A 1 -1.69 -18.75 0.62
CA ALA A 1 -1.59 -18.66 2.10
C ALA A 1 -0.27 -18.00 2.46
N TYR A 2 -0.26 -17.16 3.50
CA TYR A 2 0.90 -16.36 3.91
C TYR A 2 1.19 -16.57 5.39
N TYR A 3 2.45 -16.44 5.81
CA TYR A 3 2.74 -16.39 7.25
C TYR A 3 2.16 -15.12 7.86
N ALA A 4 1.65 -15.22 9.09
CA ALA A 4 1.19 -14.04 9.81
C ALA A 4 2.39 -13.15 10.21
N ASP A 5 2.23 -11.84 10.10
CA ASP A 5 3.14 -10.86 10.67
C ASP A 5 2.97 -10.74 12.19
N GLU A 6 3.73 -9.85 12.82
CA GLU A 6 3.69 -9.64 14.28
C GLU A 6 2.34 -9.12 14.79
N ASN A 7 1.49 -8.61 13.90
CA ASN A 7 0.14 -8.10 14.20
C ASN A 7 -0.96 -9.12 13.85
N GLY A 8 -0.60 -10.31 13.35
CA GLY A 8 -1.57 -11.34 12.95
C GLY A 8 -2.15 -11.17 11.55
N LYS A 9 -1.59 -10.25 10.73
CA LYS A 9 -2.00 -9.98 9.35
C LYS A 9 -1.16 -10.75 8.34
N ALA A 10 -1.60 -10.86 7.09
CA ALA A 10 -0.86 -11.61 6.07
C ALA A 10 0.42 -10.87 5.67
N ASP A 11 1.59 -11.48 5.88
CA ASP A 11 2.83 -10.99 5.30
C ASP A 11 2.93 -11.45 3.84
N LEU A 12 2.45 -10.61 2.91
CA LEU A 12 2.45 -10.90 1.47
C LEU A 12 3.86 -11.11 0.89
N THR A 13 4.91 -10.74 1.62
CA THR A 13 6.31 -11.00 1.22
C THR A 13 6.80 -12.40 1.61
N LYS A 14 6.02 -13.15 2.40
CA LYS A 14 6.34 -14.50 2.88
C LYS A 14 5.22 -15.50 2.55
N PRO A 15 5.03 -15.86 1.26
CA PRO A 15 4.10 -16.91 0.89
C PRO A 15 4.54 -18.26 1.48
N VAL A 16 3.57 -19.07 1.92
CA VAL A 16 3.83 -20.45 2.31
C VAL A 16 4.13 -21.25 1.05
N LYS A 17 5.26 -21.96 1.05
CA LYS A 17 5.77 -22.74 -0.09
C LYS A 17 5.79 -24.24 0.21
N ASP A 18 5.58 -25.06 -0.80
CA ASP A 18 5.71 -26.51 -0.70
C ASP A 18 7.19 -26.94 -0.61
N THR A 19 7.44 -28.25 -0.46
CA THR A 19 8.80 -28.82 -0.38
C THR A 19 9.63 -28.64 -1.66
N ASN A 20 9.00 -28.28 -2.77
CA ASN A 20 9.64 -27.96 -4.05
C ASN A 20 9.79 -26.45 -4.27
N SER A 21 9.53 -25.63 -3.24
CA SER A 21 9.57 -24.16 -3.28
C SER A 21 8.53 -23.50 -4.19
N ASN A 22 7.47 -24.22 -4.57
CA ASN A 22 6.33 -23.63 -5.27
C ASN A 22 5.41 -22.94 -4.28
N GLU A 23 4.78 -21.84 -4.68
CA GLU A 23 3.73 -21.21 -3.89
C GLU A 23 2.51 -22.12 -3.84
N ILE A 24 1.94 -22.28 -2.64
CA ILE A 24 0.73 -23.08 -2.47
C ILE A 24 -0.47 -22.24 -2.94
N VAL A 25 -0.94 -22.52 -4.15
CA VAL A 25 -2.16 -21.96 -4.76
C VAL A 25 -3.33 -22.91 -4.52
N MET A 26 -4.43 -22.41 -3.95
CA MET A 26 -5.61 -23.19 -3.56
C MET A 26 -6.72 -22.98 -4.59
N THR A 27 -7.01 -23.98 -5.41
CA THR A 27 -8.21 -23.93 -6.28
C THR A 27 -8.81 -25.32 -6.43
N ASP A 28 -10.12 -25.41 -6.32
CA ASP A 28 -10.89 -26.36 -7.11
C ASP A 28 -11.85 -25.62 -8.06
N SER A 29 -12.50 -26.36 -8.96
CA SER A 29 -13.39 -25.82 -9.98
C SER A 29 -14.71 -25.24 -9.46
N SER A 30 -14.97 -25.27 -8.15
CA SER A 30 -16.20 -24.78 -7.51
C SER A 30 -16.02 -23.43 -6.80
N GLY A 31 -14.78 -22.96 -6.65
CA GLY A 31 -14.49 -21.72 -5.92
C GLY A 31 -14.21 -21.89 -4.44
N ALA A 32 -14.29 -23.11 -3.91
CA ALA A 32 -13.86 -23.40 -2.55
C ALA A 32 -12.33 -23.45 -2.46
N ALA A 33 -11.75 -22.79 -1.45
CA ALA A 33 -10.35 -22.94 -1.09
C ALA A 33 -10.15 -24.29 -0.36
N ASN A 34 -9.90 -25.38 -1.10
CA ASN A 34 -9.64 -26.69 -0.50
C ASN A 34 -8.16 -26.83 -0.07
N PHE A 35 -7.91 -26.87 1.23
CA PHE A 35 -6.65 -27.39 1.78
C PHE A 35 -6.71 -28.92 1.68
N ILE A 36 -6.03 -29.53 0.71
CA ILE A 36 -5.83 -31.00 0.71
C ILE A 36 -4.33 -31.27 0.78
N PRO A 37 -3.73 -31.47 1.96
CA PRO A 37 -2.41 -32.04 2.05
C PRO A 37 -2.55 -33.56 1.99
N THR A 38 -3.01 -34.15 0.88
CA THR A 38 -2.79 -35.59 0.70
C THR A 38 -1.29 -35.80 0.56
N GLY A 39 -0.64 -36.24 1.65
CA GLY A 39 0.75 -36.69 1.66
C GLY A 39 1.81 -35.70 2.16
N TYR A 40 1.45 -34.51 2.65
CA TYR A 40 2.45 -33.56 3.17
C TYR A 40 2.71 -33.78 4.67
N LYS A 41 3.88 -34.32 4.99
CA LYS A 41 4.45 -34.31 6.34
C LYS A 41 5.51 -33.23 6.45
N THR A 42 5.49 -32.47 7.54
CA THR A 42 6.55 -31.51 7.84
C THR A 42 7.68 -32.20 8.63
N THR A 43 8.92 -31.80 8.38
CA THR A 43 10.08 -32.23 9.17
C THR A 43 10.14 -31.52 10.53
N SER A 44 9.43 -30.41 10.68
CA SER A 44 9.36 -29.62 11.90
C SER A 44 8.23 -30.16 12.79
N LYS A 45 8.57 -31.05 13.73
CA LYS A 45 7.64 -31.76 14.61
C LYS A 45 7.24 -30.91 15.81
N ASN A 46 6.02 -31.11 16.32
CA ASN A 46 5.48 -30.39 17.50
C ASN A 46 5.53 -28.86 17.39
N GLN A 47 5.43 -28.37 16.16
CA GLN A 47 5.53 -26.95 15.85
C GLN A 47 4.15 -26.38 15.53
N GLU A 48 3.97 -25.12 15.93
CA GLU A 48 2.79 -24.32 15.64
C GLU A 48 3.17 -23.14 14.74
N TRP A 49 2.33 -22.86 13.75
CA TRP A 49 2.47 -21.74 12.82
C TRP A 49 1.19 -20.92 12.80
N LYS A 50 1.35 -19.60 12.84
CA LYS A 50 0.29 -18.65 12.52
C LYS A 50 0.34 -18.37 11.03
N VAL A 51 -0.72 -18.73 10.34
CA VAL A 51 -0.89 -18.58 8.90
C VAL A 51 -2.11 -17.71 8.67
N VAL A 52 -2.09 -16.91 7.62
CA VAL A 52 -3.24 -16.14 7.18
C VAL A 52 -3.63 -16.64 5.79
N LEU A 53 -4.88 -17.06 5.66
CA LEU A 53 -5.47 -17.33 4.35
C LEU A 53 -5.97 -16.01 3.80
N VAL A 54 -5.65 -15.74 2.54
CA VAL A 54 -6.02 -14.52 1.83
C VAL A 54 -6.67 -14.93 0.53
N GLU A 55 -7.87 -14.42 0.28
CA GLU A 55 -8.51 -14.55 -1.02
C GLU A 55 -7.80 -13.62 -2.01
N THR A 56 -7.19 -14.22 -3.05
CA THR A 56 -6.37 -13.51 -4.04
C THR A 56 -7.03 -13.41 -5.41
N LYS A 57 -8.10 -14.19 -5.63
CA LYS A 57 -8.91 -14.18 -6.83
C LYS A 57 -10.21 -14.94 -6.59
N THR A 58 -11.32 -14.33 -6.98
CA THR A 58 -12.65 -14.91 -6.86
C THR A 58 -13.09 -15.56 -8.18
N PRO A 59 -13.78 -16.72 -8.16
CA PRO A 59 -14.37 -17.30 -9.36
C PRO A 59 -15.48 -16.40 -9.94
N THR A 60 -15.72 -16.52 -11.23
CA THR A 60 -16.83 -15.84 -11.90
C THR A 60 -18.16 -16.25 -11.24
N GLY A 61 -18.87 -15.28 -10.65
CA GLY A 61 -20.19 -15.49 -10.03
C GLY A 61 -20.22 -15.45 -8.49
N TYR A 62 -19.08 -15.20 -7.82
CA TYR A 62 -18.99 -15.07 -6.36
C TYR A 62 -18.56 -13.64 -5.96
N GLU A 63 -18.96 -13.18 -4.78
CA GLU A 63 -18.54 -11.87 -4.23
C GLU A 63 -17.03 -11.89 -3.94
N SER A 64 -16.30 -10.90 -4.46
CA SER A 64 -14.87 -10.77 -4.22
C SER A 64 -14.60 -10.13 -2.87
N ASN A 65 -13.99 -10.92 -1.97
CA ASN A 65 -13.36 -10.43 -0.76
C ASN A 65 -11.84 -10.33 -0.95
N GLU A 66 -11.38 -9.88 -2.13
CA GLU A 66 -9.95 -9.68 -2.40
C GLU A 66 -9.28 -8.90 -1.25
N ASN A 67 -8.27 -9.53 -0.62
CA ASN A 67 -7.53 -9.06 0.55
C ASN A 67 -8.19 -9.24 1.94
N LYS A 68 -9.30 -9.97 2.07
CA LYS A 68 -9.81 -10.40 3.38
C LYS A 68 -8.91 -11.48 3.98
N GLU A 69 -8.53 -11.28 5.23
CA GLU A 69 -7.54 -12.09 5.95
C GLU A 69 -8.23 -13.02 6.96
N TYR A 70 -7.94 -14.31 6.86
CA TYR A 70 -8.45 -15.34 7.76
C TYR A 70 -7.28 -15.93 8.55
N PRO A 71 -7.00 -15.43 9.77
CA PRO A 71 -5.93 -15.96 10.59
C PRO A 71 -6.29 -17.37 11.07
N VAL A 72 -5.40 -18.32 10.81
CA VAL A 72 -5.52 -19.72 11.21
C VAL A 72 -4.23 -20.20 11.88
N THR A 73 -4.37 -21.11 12.82
CA THR A 73 -3.24 -21.77 13.46
C THR A 73 -3.08 -23.16 12.88
N VAL A 74 -1.90 -23.46 12.33
CA VAL A 74 -1.55 -24.81 11.85
C VAL A 74 -0.59 -25.44 12.85
N LYS A 75 -0.86 -26.66 13.29
CA LYS A 75 -0.01 -27.43 14.19
C LYS A 75 0.54 -28.67 13.51
N SER A 76 1.69 -29.15 13.97
CA SER A 76 2.22 -30.46 13.63
C SER A 76 2.33 -31.34 14.86
N ASP A 77 2.00 -32.62 14.72
CA ASP A 77 2.22 -33.60 15.79
C ASP A 77 3.67 -34.14 15.80
N ALA A 78 3.96 -35.09 16.71
CA ALA A 78 5.28 -35.71 16.84
C ALA A 78 5.70 -36.55 15.60
N ASN A 79 4.74 -36.86 14.73
CA ASN A 79 4.93 -37.59 13.48
C ASN A 79 5.01 -36.65 12.26
N GLY A 80 4.89 -35.34 12.47
CA GLY A 80 4.90 -34.33 11.42
C GLY A 80 3.58 -34.23 10.64
N ASN A 81 2.50 -34.83 11.16
CA ASN A 81 1.16 -34.68 10.58
C ASN A 81 0.61 -33.30 10.96
N LEU A 82 0.00 -32.62 9.99
CA LEU A 82 -0.55 -31.28 10.19
C LEU A 82 -2.00 -31.35 10.67
N SER A 83 -2.40 -30.40 11.53
CA SER A 83 -3.79 -30.20 11.94
C SER A 83 -4.10 -28.73 12.14
N ILE A 84 -5.37 -28.34 11.93
CA ILE A 84 -5.88 -27.02 12.29
C ILE A 84 -6.83 -27.21 13.48
N PRO A 85 -6.57 -26.57 14.64
CA PRO A 85 -7.49 -26.60 15.77
C PRO A 85 -8.83 -25.97 15.39
N ALA A 86 -9.92 -26.44 16.01
CA ALA A 86 -11.22 -25.80 15.86
C ALA A 86 -11.15 -24.31 16.21
N THR A 87 -11.77 -23.47 15.38
CA THR A 87 -11.77 -22.00 15.51
C THR A 87 -13.17 -21.52 15.90
N THR A 88 -13.25 -20.33 16.51
CA THR A 88 -14.53 -19.63 16.76
C THR A 88 -14.99 -18.81 15.55
N GLU A 89 -14.18 -18.72 14.50
CA GLU A 89 -14.52 -18.04 13.24
C GLU A 89 -15.58 -18.82 12.46
N THR A 90 -16.79 -18.26 12.34
CA THR A 90 -17.96 -18.92 11.74
C THR A 90 -17.91 -19.05 10.22
N SER A 91 -16.93 -18.43 9.57
CA SER A 91 -16.71 -18.46 8.12
C SER A 91 -15.67 -19.50 7.67
N LEU A 92 -15.20 -20.34 8.59
CA LEU A 92 -14.20 -21.38 8.36
C LEU A 92 -14.71 -22.73 8.85
N GLU A 93 -15.03 -23.65 7.93
CA GLU A 93 -15.27 -25.05 8.27
C GLU A 93 -13.95 -25.84 8.29
N ILE A 94 -13.65 -26.48 9.41
CA ILE A 94 -12.44 -27.29 9.59
C ILE A 94 -12.82 -28.75 9.74
N THR A 95 -12.39 -29.61 8.81
CA THR A 95 -12.50 -31.07 8.96
C THR A 95 -11.12 -31.68 9.16
N ASN A 96 -10.93 -32.43 10.25
CA ASN A 96 -9.72 -33.20 10.51
C ASN A 96 -10.06 -34.70 10.44
N ASN A 97 -9.23 -35.51 9.78
CA ASN A 97 -9.34 -36.97 9.83
C ASN A 97 -8.17 -37.63 10.55
N ASP A 98 -8.31 -38.92 10.89
CA ASP A 98 -7.32 -39.71 11.65
C ASP A 98 -5.96 -39.87 10.97
N HIS A 99 -5.81 -39.36 9.73
CA HIS A 99 -4.62 -39.48 8.90
C HIS A 99 -3.94 -38.12 8.65
N GLY A 100 -4.38 -37.05 9.33
CA GLY A 100 -3.78 -35.71 9.25
C GLY A 100 -4.08 -34.97 7.94
N ALA A 101 -5.11 -35.37 7.19
CA ALA A 101 -5.65 -34.51 6.16
C ALA A 101 -6.65 -33.55 6.83
N THR A 102 -6.25 -32.29 6.92
CA THR A 102 -7.14 -31.20 7.29
C THR A 102 -7.71 -30.60 6.02
N THR A 103 -9.01 -30.36 5.94
CA THR A 103 -9.59 -29.38 5.01
C THR A 103 -10.02 -28.17 5.83
N ALA A 104 -9.53 -27.00 5.45
CA ALA A 104 -10.07 -25.72 5.91
C ALA A 104 -10.84 -25.13 4.73
N THR A 105 -12.16 -25.19 4.79
CA THR A 105 -13.05 -24.63 3.78
C THR A 105 -13.47 -23.26 4.27
N ILE A 106 -13.19 -22.22 3.48
CA ILE A 106 -13.79 -20.91 3.72
C ILE A 106 -15.21 -21.01 3.18
N ASP A 107 -16.18 -20.91 4.08
CA ASP A 107 -17.56 -20.75 3.69
C ASP A 107 -17.80 -19.24 3.55
N ASN A 108 -17.90 -18.77 2.31
CA ASN A 108 -18.21 -17.38 2.02
C ASN A 108 -19.71 -17.18 2.29
N HIS A 109 -20.12 -17.12 3.57
CA HIS A 109 -21.50 -16.86 3.97
C HIS A 109 -21.67 -15.37 4.34
N ALA A 110 -22.76 -14.67 4.00
CA ALA A 110 -24.08 -15.11 3.56
C ALA A 110 -24.15 -15.52 2.08
N ASP A 111 -25.12 -16.37 1.73
CA ASP A 111 -25.62 -16.44 0.36
C ASP A 111 -26.12 -15.04 -0.04
N VAL A 112 -25.23 -14.14 -0.45
CA VAL A 112 -25.61 -12.90 -1.12
C VAL A 112 -26.34 -13.38 -2.35
N LYS A 113 -27.67 -13.24 -2.33
CA LYS A 113 -28.50 -13.72 -3.41
C LYS A 113 -28.05 -13.02 -4.68
N MET A 114 -27.42 -13.77 -5.56
CA MET A 114 -27.01 -13.27 -6.86
C MET A 114 -28.22 -13.25 -7.78
N ILE A 115 -28.35 -12.18 -8.53
CA ILE A 115 -29.41 -12.01 -9.52
C ILE A 115 -28.78 -11.71 -10.86
N ASP A 116 -29.51 -12.04 -11.92
CA ASP A 116 -29.20 -11.55 -13.26
C ASP A 116 -30.09 -10.32 -13.50
N VAL A 117 -29.50 -9.25 -14.02
CA VAL A 117 -30.23 -8.04 -14.40
C VAL A 117 -30.16 -7.87 -15.91
N ASN A 118 -31.32 -7.77 -16.53
CA ASN A 118 -31.45 -7.74 -17.99
C ASN A 118 -32.23 -6.52 -18.46
N GLY A 119 -31.95 -6.09 -19.68
CA GLY A 119 -32.65 -5.01 -20.35
C GLY A 119 -32.68 -5.21 -21.85
N ALA A 120 -33.58 -4.48 -22.50
CA ALA A 120 -33.71 -4.46 -23.94
C ALA A 120 -33.44 -3.07 -24.49
N LYS A 121 -32.81 -3.04 -25.65
CA LYS A 121 -32.60 -1.84 -26.45
C LYS A 121 -33.65 -1.76 -27.55
N THR A 122 -34.34 -0.64 -27.62
CA THR A 122 -35.28 -0.29 -28.67
C THR A 122 -34.84 0.95 -29.44
N TRP A 123 -35.38 1.09 -30.65
CA TRP A 123 -35.07 2.18 -31.56
C TRP A 123 -36.38 2.78 -32.09
N THR A 124 -36.48 4.11 -32.07
CA THR A 124 -37.68 4.87 -32.45
C THR A 124 -37.36 5.84 -33.58
N GLY A 125 -38.22 5.84 -34.61
CA GLY A 125 -38.13 6.80 -35.71
C GLY A 125 -37.00 6.54 -36.70
N ASP A 126 -36.37 5.36 -36.65
CA ASP A 126 -35.26 4.98 -37.51
C ASP A 126 -35.62 3.86 -38.50
N LYS A 127 -34.68 3.56 -39.40
CA LYS A 127 -34.62 2.31 -40.15
C LYS A 127 -33.41 1.53 -39.68
N GLU A 128 -33.44 0.22 -39.90
CA GLU A 128 -32.35 -0.66 -39.49
C GLU A 128 -30.98 -0.26 -40.08
N ALA A 129 -30.96 0.33 -41.28
CA ALA A 129 -29.75 0.81 -41.93
C ALA A 129 -29.15 2.09 -41.30
N ASP A 130 -29.91 2.79 -40.44
CA ASP A 130 -29.45 4.00 -39.76
C ASP A 130 -28.73 3.69 -38.44
N ARG A 131 -28.92 2.46 -37.92
CA ARG A 131 -28.42 2.03 -36.61
C ARG A 131 -26.90 1.86 -36.61
N PRO A 132 -26.21 2.18 -35.52
CA PRO A 132 -24.81 1.83 -35.36
C PRO A 132 -24.64 0.30 -35.30
N ASP A 133 -23.43 -0.17 -35.58
CA ASP A 133 -23.10 -1.60 -35.46
C ASP A 133 -23.24 -2.12 -34.01
N SER A 134 -22.99 -1.24 -33.03
CA SER A 134 -23.07 -1.54 -31.60
C SER A 134 -23.35 -0.30 -30.76
N ILE A 135 -23.75 -0.54 -29.51
CA ILE A 135 -23.79 0.46 -28.42
C ILE A 135 -23.02 -0.07 -27.22
N GLU A 136 -22.70 0.80 -26.26
CA GLU A 136 -22.13 0.41 -24.97
C GLU A 136 -23.10 0.76 -23.84
N VAL A 137 -23.36 -0.21 -22.96
CA VAL A 137 -24.25 -0.09 -21.81
C VAL A 137 -23.47 -0.37 -20.53
N GLN A 138 -23.48 0.57 -19.60
CA GLN A 138 -22.87 0.44 -18.27
C GLN A 138 -23.96 0.14 -17.24
N LEU A 139 -23.76 -0.90 -16.42
CA LEU A 139 -24.57 -1.12 -15.23
C LEU A 139 -24.12 -0.16 -14.12
N LEU A 140 -25.08 0.45 -13.43
CA LEU A 140 -24.85 1.24 -12.23
C LEU A 140 -25.45 0.50 -11.03
N GLN A 141 -24.67 0.40 -9.95
CA GLN A 141 -25.08 -0.08 -8.64
C GLN A 141 -25.15 1.13 -7.69
N ASP A 142 -26.33 1.45 -7.19
CA ASP A 142 -26.60 2.65 -6.38
C ASP A 142 -26.06 3.94 -7.00
N GLY A 143 -26.18 4.06 -8.34
CA GLY A 143 -25.71 5.20 -9.11
C GLY A 143 -24.20 5.21 -9.39
N VAL A 144 -23.45 4.20 -8.98
CA VAL A 144 -22.01 4.06 -9.26
C VAL A 144 -21.78 2.98 -10.31
N ALA A 145 -20.88 3.23 -11.27
CA ALA A 145 -20.53 2.25 -12.28
C ALA A 145 -20.07 0.92 -11.66
N TYR A 146 -20.73 -0.18 -12.06
CA TYR A 146 -20.47 -1.53 -11.61
C TYR A 146 -19.98 -2.41 -12.76
N GLY A 147 -18.77 -2.94 -12.63
CA GLY A 147 -18.13 -3.71 -13.70
C GLY A 147 -17.78 -2.87 -14.93
N SER A 148 -17.39 -3.54 -16.02
CA SER A 148 -17.12 -2.90 -17.31
C SER A 148 -18.39 -2.74 -18.14
N PRO A 149 -18.46 -1.74 -19.04
CA PRO A 149 -19.55 -1.64 -20.01
C PRO A 149 -19.68 -2.90 -20.87
N THR A 150 -20.92 -3.25 -21.20
CA THR A 150 -21.24 -4.33 -22.15
C THR A 150 -21.50 -3.74 -23.53
N THR A 151 -20.88 -4.32 -24.55
CA THR A 151 -21.19 -4.02 -25.96
C THR A 151 -22.44 -4.79 -26.38
N VAL A 152 -23.42 -4.09 -26.94
CA VAL A 152 -24.69 -4.67 -27.41
C VAL A 152 -24.81 -4.46 -28.91
N THR A 153 -25.14 -5.51 -29.65
CA THR A 153 -25.20 -5.50 -31.12
C THR A 153 -26.55 -6.01 -31.62
N LYS A 154 -26.75 -5.91 -32.94
CA LYS A 154 -27.87 -6.57 -33.61
C LYS A 154 -27.84 -8.10 -33.46
N ALA A 155 -26.66 -8.73 -33.36
CA ALA A 155 -26.55 -10.18 -33.21
C ALA A 155 -27.13 -10.68 -31.87
N ASP A 156 -27.15 -9.80 -30.86
CA ASP A 156 -27.72 -10.05 -29.54
C ASP A 156 -29.23 -9.75 -29.49
N ASP A 157 -29.87 -9.52 -30.65
CA ASP A 157 -31.25 -9.03 -30.76
C ASP A 157 -31.48 -7.75 -29.94
N TRP A 158 -30.43 -6.92 -29.82
CA TRP A 158 -30.41 -5.71 -29.01
C TRP A 158 -30.82 -5.95 -27.54
N LYS A 159 -30.49 -7.12 -26.98
CA LYS A 159 -30.70 -7.43 -25.56
C LYS A 159 -29.37 -7.54 -24.83
N TYR A 160 -29.38 -7.26 -23.54
CA TYR A 160 -28.22 -7.41 -22.69
C TYR A 160 -28.60 -7.93 -21.31
N GLU A 161 -27.61 -8.55 -20.67
CA GLU A 161 -27.74 -9.23 -19.39
C GLU A 161 -26.43 -9.07 -18.63
N PHE A 162 -26.51 -8.54 -17.41
CA PHE A 162 -25.42 -8.53 -16.46
C PHE A 162 -25.68 -9.67 -15.47
N LYS A 163 -24.86 -10.71 -15.58
CA LYS A 163 -25.04 -11.93 -14.80
C LYS A 163 -24.35 -11.86 -13.46
N ASN A 164 -24.95 -12.53 -12.48
CA ASN A 164 -24.38 -12.71 -11.15
C ASN A 164 -23.97 -11.37 -10.52
N VAL A 165 -24.93 -10.46 -10.36
CA VAL A 165 -24.74 -9.24 -9.56
C VAL A 165 -25.39 -9.41 -8.18
N PRO A 166 -24.82 -8.84 -7.11
CA PRO A 166 -25.35 -9.04 -5.76
C PRO A 166 -26.70 -8.35 -5.57
N GLU A 167 -27.69 -9.01 -4.96
CA GLU A 167 -28.98 -8.35 -4.65
C GLU A 167 -28.85 -7.37 -3.47
N THR A 168 -27.98 -7.65 -2.50
CA THR A 168 -27.85 -6.88 -1.25
C THR A 168 -26.41 -6.56 -0.89
N ASN A 169 -26.19 -5.47 -0.16
CA ASN A 169 -24.91 -5.12 0.45
C ASN A 169 -24.61 -5.98 1.70
N ALA A 170 -23.47 -5.75 2.34
CA ALA A 170 -23.02 -6.50 3.52
C ALA A 170 -23.94 -6.34 4.75
N ASP A 171 -24.72 -5.25 4.80
CA ASP A 171 -25.68 -4.96 5.86
C ASP A 171 -27.07 -5.57 5.58
N GLY A 172 -27.27 -6.16 4.40
CA GLY A 172 -28.52 -6.78 3.95
C GLY A 172 -29.48 -5.84 3.21
N ASP A 173 -29.08 -4.59 2.95
CA ASP A 173 -29.88 -3.64 2.17
C ASP A 173 -29.79 -3.95 0.68
N LYS A 174 -30.91 -3.86 -0.04
CA LYS A 174 -30.94 -4.15 -1.49
C LYS A 174 -30.23 -3.07 -2.30
N TYR A 175 -29.40 -3.50 -3.23
CA TYR A 175 -28.83 -2.63 -4.25
C TYR A 175 -29.91 -2.15 -5.23
N THR A 176 -29.83 -0.90 -5.64
CA THR A 176 -30.59 -0.35 -6.75
C THR A 176 -29.74 -0.42 -8.02
N TYR A 177 -30.21 -1.19 -9.00
CA TYR A 177 -29.56 -1.27 -10.31
C TYR A 177 -30.24 -0.38 -11.34
N THR A 178 -29.44 0.39 -12.06
CA THR A 178 -29.85 1.18 -13.22
C THR A 178 -28.85 1.01 -14.36
N VAL A 179 -29.16 1.50 -15.54
CA VAL A 179 -28.26 1.43 -16.70
C VAL A 179 -28.03 2.80 -17.30
N LEU A 180 -26.84 2.96 -17.88
CA LEU A 180 -26.43 4.15 -18.60
C LEU A 180 -25.93 3.73 -19.99
N GLU A 181 -26.40 4.41 -21.03
CA GLU A 181 -25.87 4.23 -22.38
C GLU A 181 -24.79 5.26 -22.66
N ASN A 182 -23.70 4.84 -23.33
CA ASN A 182 -22.81 5.80 -23.94
C ASN A 182 -23.55 6.58 -25.05
N THR A 183 -23.21 7.86 -25.28
CA THR A 183 -23.95 8.66 -26.26
C THR A 183 -23.84 8.06 -27.66
N VAL A 184 -24.98 7.84 -28.30
CA VAL A 184 -25.04 7.33 -29.67
C VAL A 184 -25.21 8.50 -30.65
N ILE A 185 -24.29 8.62 -31.60
CA ILE A 185 -24.34 9.70 -32.59
C ILE A 185 -25.66 9.67 -33.35
N ASN A 186 -26.28 10.84 -33.54
CA ASN A 186 -27.59 11.02 -34.18
C ASN A 186 -28.82 10.50 -33.40
N TYR A 187 -28.66 9.98 -32.20
CA TYR A 187 -29.79 9.55 -31.37
C TYR A 187 -29.82 10.28 -30.03
N THR A 188 -31.00 10.33 -29.44
CA THR A 188 -31.20 10.68 -28.03
C THR A 188 -31.70 9.45 -27.28
N SER A 189 -31.15 9.20 -26.10
CA SER A 189 -31.42 8.02 -25.28
C SER A 189 -32.40 8.34 -24.14
N ALA A 190 -33.34 7.45 -23.88
CA ALA A 190 -34.17 7.46 -22.70
C ALA A 190 -34.16 6.07 -22.03
N VAL A 191 -34.07 6.05 -20.69
CA VAL A 191 -34.05 4.83 -19.89
C VAL A 191 -35.37 4.70 -19.13
N THR A 192 -35.98 3.51 -19.14
CA THR A 192 -37.16 3.19 -18.32
C THR A 192 -36.94 1.86 -17.62
N GLY A 193 -36.75 1.89 -16.30
CA GLY A 193 -36.26 0.73 -15.56
C GLY A 193 -34.84 0.38 -16.00
N LEU A 194 -34.70 -0.79 -16.64
CA LEU A 194 -33.45 -1.25 -17.25
C LEU A 194 -33.49 -1.26 -18.78
N ASP A 195 -34.58 -0.83 -19.41
CA ASP A 195 -34.71 -0.77 -20.86
C ASP A 195 -34.26 0.58 -21.40
N ILE A 196 -33.61 0.57 -22.56
CA ILE A 196 -33.09 1.76 -23.24
C ILE A 196 -33.84 1.94 -24.56
N ASN A 197 -34.30 3.15 -24.84
CA ASN A 197 -34.85 3.53 -26.14
C ASN A 197 -34.03 4.66 -26.76
N ASN A 198 -33.54 4.47 -27.98
CA ASN A 198 -32.94 5.55 -28.76
C ASN A 198 -33.91 6.07 -29.81
N THR A 199 -34.15 7.38 -29.76
CA THR A 199 -34.95 8.08 -30.77
C THR A 199 -34.03 8.78 -31.75
N LEU A 200 -34.23 8.54 -33.05
CA LEU A 200 -33.46 9.20 -34.11
C LEU A 200 -33.71 10.71 -34.06
N ILE A 201 -32.64 11.49 -33.97
CA ILE A 201 -32.70 12.95 -34.01
C ILE A 201 -32.94 13.39 -35.44
N LYS A 202 -33.97 14.21 -35.68
CA LYS A 202 -34.24 14.74 -37.03
C LYS A 202 -33.05 15.61 -37.53
N PRO A 203 -32.70 15.57 -38.82
CA PRO A 203 -31.51 16.24 -39.35
C PRO A 203 -31.48 17.77 -39.19
N ASP A 204 -32.65 18.40 -39.07
CA ASP A 204 -32.84 19.84 -38.90
C ASP A 204 -32.68 20.32 -37.45
N ILE A 205 -32.57 19.40 -36.48
CA ILE A 205 -32.32 19.73 -35.08
C ILE A 205 -30.88 20.26 -34.93
N LYS A 206 -30.77 21.48 -34.42
CA LYS A 206 -29.49 22.11 -34.13
C LYS A 206 -28.74 21.34 -33.04
N ARG A 207 -27.43 21.19 -33.25
CA ARG A 207 -26.51 20.57 -32.28
C ARG A 207 -25.69 21.63 -31.57
N ILE A 208 -25.41 21.39 -30.30
CA ILE A 208 -24.58 22.23 -29.44
C ILE A 208 -23.44 21.40 -28.84
N ASN A 209 -22.37 22.09 -28.48
CA ASN A 209 -21.33 21.55 -27.62
C ASN A 209 -21.36 22.33 -26.30
N LEU A 210 -21.05 21.64 -25.22
CA LEU A 210 -20.97 22.22 -23.88
C LEU A 210 -19.57 21.97 -23.34
N ASP A 211 -18.82 23.04 -23.09
CA ASP A 211 -17.51 23.00 -22.47
C ASP A 211 -17.55 23.48 -21.02
N GLY A 212 -16.64 22.96 -20.22
CA GLY A 212 -16.53 23.28 -18.81
C GLY A 212 -15.09 23.16 -18.31
N GLN A 213 -14.81 23.85 -17.21
CA GLN A 213 -13.51 23.78 -16.53
C GLN A 213 -13.66 23.50 -15.04
N LYS A 214 -12.68 22.76 -14.52
CA LYS A 214 -12.53 22.47 -13.10
C LYS A 214 -11.56 23.44 -12.46
N THR A 215 -12.03 24.09 -11.40
CA THR A 215 -11.25 24.96 -10.52
C THR A 215 -11.09 24.32 -9.15
N TRP A 216 -9.90 24.45 -8.58
CA TRP A 216 -9.60 24.01 -7.22
C TRP A 216 -9.35 25.22 -6.32
N LYS A 217 -9.89 25.22 -5.10
CA LYS A 217 -9.77 26.28 -4.10
C LYS A 217 -9.22 25.72 -2.78
N ASN A 218 -8.41 26.52 -2.10
CA ASN A 218 -7.80 26.21 -0.81
C ASN A 218 -6.98 24.90 -0.81
N ASP A 219 -6.46 24.52 -1.97
CA ASP A 219 -5.66 23.32 -2.15
C ASP A 219 -4.25 23.62 -2.67
N THR A 220 -3.43 22.59 -2.68
CA THR A 220 -2.16 22.54 -3.40
C THR A 220 -2.20 21.44 -4.43
N GLU A 221 -1.28 21.44 -5.39
CA GLU A 221 -1.24 20.40 -6.42
C GLU A 221 -1.07 18.97 -5.85
N ASN A 222 -0.44 18.84 -4.69
CA ASN A 222 -0.26 17.54 -4.01
C ASN A 222 -1.55 17.04 -3.32
N ASP A 223 -2.56 17.90 -3.17
CA ASP A 223 -3.84 17.54 -2.54
C ASP A 223 -4.86 17.00 -3.55
N ARG A 224 -4.60 17.17 -4.85
CA ARG A 224 -5.56 16.88 -5.90
C ARG A 224 -5.56 15.38 -6.22
N PRO A 225 -6.73 14.78 -6.46
CA PRO A 225 -6.77 13.44 -7.03
C PRO A 225 -6.15 13.42 -8.44
N ALA A 226 -5.76 12.25 -8.92
CA ALA A 226 -5.23 12.10 -10.28
C ALA A 226 -6.25 12.47 -11.37
N SER A 227 -7.54 12.23 -11.07
CA SER A 227 -8.67 12.52 -11.94
C SER A 227 -9.94 12.78 -11.15
N ILE A 228 -10.94 13.35 -11.81
CA ILE A 228 -12.35 13.42 -11.39
C ILE A 228 -13.23 12.93 -12.53
N GLU A 229 -14.49 12.62 -12.24
CA GLU A 229 -15.48 12.21 -13.22
C GLU A 229 -16.64 13.21 -13.24
N ILE A 230 -16.95 13.74 -14.42
CA ILE A 230 -18.07 14.66 -14.64
C ILE A 230 -19.15 13.94 -15.43
N GLN A 231 -20.32 13.77 -14.82
CA GLN A 231 -21.51 13.19 -15.42
C GLN A 231 -22.38 14.30 -16.03
N LEU A 232 -22.74 14.16 -17.31
CA LEU A 232 -23.74 15.01 -17.96
C LEU A 232 -25.14 14.51 -17.60
N GLN A 233 -26.05 15.44 -17.36
CA GLN A 233 -27.46 15.17 -17.17
C GLN A 233 -28.29 15.88 -18.25
N GLN A 234 -29.26 15.17 -18.81
CA GLN A 234 -30.27 15.69 -19.72
C GLN A 234 -31.63 15.62 -19.02
N ASN A 235 -32.28 16.77 -18.84
CA ASN A 235 -33.54 16.91 -18.11
C ASN A 235 -33.51 16.29 -16.69
N GLY A 236 -32.36 16.38 -16.01
CA GLY A 236 -32.15 15.85 -14.67
C GLY A 236 -31.91 14.33 -14.60
N GLN A 237 -31.71 13.65 -15.73
CA GLN A 237 -31.31 12.25 -15.80
C GLN A 237 -29.91 12.12 -16.37
N ASP A 238 -29.12 11.17 -15.88
CA ASP A 238 -27.77 10.93 -16.39
C ASP A 238 -27.80 10.55 -17.88
N TYR A 239 -26.90 11.15 -18.66
CA TYR A 239 -26.90 11.08 -20.11
C TYR A 239 -25.47 10.89 -20.65
N GLY A 240 -25.22 9.75 -21.28
CA GLY A 240 -23.87 9.41 -21.74
C GLY A 240 -22.94 8.99 -20.62
N PHE A 241 -21.81 8.38 -20.96
CA PHE A 241 -20.78 8.06 -19.96
C PHE A 241 -20.11 9.33 -19.39
N PRO A 242 -19.68 9.28 -18.12
CA PRO A 242 -19.00 10.40 -17.51
C PRO A 242 -17.64 10.66 -18.19
N VAL A 243 -17.24 11.92 -18.22
CA VAL A 243 -15.93 12.33 -18.76
C VAL A 243 -14.90 12.35 -17.64
N THR A 244 -13.79 11.64 -17.84
CA THR A 244 -12.63 11.71 -16.96
C THR A 244 -11.85 13.01 -17.20
N VAL A 245 -11.66 13.80 -16.14
CA VAL A 245 -10.94 15.08 -16.18
C VAL A 245 -9.67 14.98 -15.36
N THR A 246 -8.54 15.47 -15.90
CA THR A 246 -7.21 15.24 -15.31
C THR A 246 -6.32 16.49 -15.43
N LYS A 247 -5.16 16.48 -14.78
CA LYS A 247 -4.13 17.49 -15.05
C LYS A 247 -3.70 17.51 -16.52
N ALA A 248 -3.72 16.37 -17.23
CA ALA A 248 -3.24 16.27 -18.61
C ALA A 248 -4.11 17.02 -19.62
N ASN A 249 -5.41 17.14 -19.36
CA ASN A 249 -6.33 17.95 -20.17
C ASN A 249 -6.53 19.37 -19.60
N ASN A 250 -5.63 19.81 -18.72
CA ASN A 250 -5.70 21.09 -18.03
C ASN A 250 -7.00 21.28 -17.24
N TRP A 251 -7.56 20.20 -16.70
CA TRP A 251 -8.80 20.24 -15.92
C TRP A 251 -9.99 20.78 -16.72
N LYS A 252 -10.05 20.50 -18.02
CA LYS A 252 -11.13 20.91 -18.94
C LYS A 252 -11.82 19.71 -19.57
N TYR A 253 -13.09 19.86 -19.90
CA TYR A 253 -13.89 18.84 -20.58
C TYR A 253 -14.88 19.47 -21.55
N GLU A 254 -15.41 18.64 -22.45
CA GLU A 254 -16.38 19.04 -23.47
C GLU A 254 -17.32 17.87 -23.76
N PHE A 255 -18.62 18.15 -23.83
CA PHE A 255 -19.64 17.26 -24.38
C PHE A 255 -20.05 17.77 -25.76
N LYS A 256 -20.04 16.90 -26.78
CA LYS A 256 -20.20 17.29 -28.18
C LYS A 256 -21.50 16.79 -28.78
N ASN A 257 -21.96 17.49 -29.82
CA ASN A 257 -23.02 17.04 -30.72
C ASN A 257 -24.38 16.77 -30.04
N LEU A 258 -24.65 17.46 -28.93
CA LEU A 258 -25.88 17.32 -28.17
C LEU A 258 -27.04 18.01 -28.90
N PRO A 259 -28.23 17.40 -29.01
CA PRO A 259 -29.39 18.07 -29.59
C PRO A 259 -29.86 19.22 -28.69
N GLU A 260 -30.17 20.37 -29.27
CA GLU A 260 -30.70 21.54 -28.54
C GLU A 260 -32.17 21.33 -28.13
N THR A 261 -32.96 20.65 -28.97
CA THR A 261 -34.37 20.38 -28.72
C THR A 261 -34.73 18.92 -29.01
N THR A 262 -35.86 18.46 -28.47
CA THR A 262 -36.53 17.23 -28.90
C THR A 262 -37.00 17.37 -30.35
N ASN A 263 -37.38 16.25 -30.96
CA ASN A 263 -37.98 16.22 -32.31
C ASN A 263 -39.31 16.98 -32.43
N ASP A 264 -39.94 17.32 -31.30
CA ASP A 264 -41.19 18.09 -31.22
C ASP A 264 -40.94 19.57 -30.87
N GLY A 265 -39.68 19.97 -30.72
CA GLY A 265 -39.27 21.36 -30.51
C GLY A 265 -39.13 21.80 -29.04
N ALA A 266 -39.29 20.92 -28.07
CA ALA A 266 -39.05 21.24 -26.66
C ALA A 266 -37.55 21.30 -26.37
N ALA A 267 -37.06 22.34 -25.68
CA ALA A 267 -35.64 22.47 -25.35
C ALA A 267 -35.18 21.42 -24.33
N TYR A 268 -33.98 20.89 -24.52
CA TYR A 268 -33.31 20.07 -23.51
C TYR A 268 -32.65 20.97 -22.47
N ASN A 269 -32.79 20.60 -21.19
CA ASN A 269 -32.03 21.18 -20.11
C ASN A 269 -30.81 20.31 -19.81
N TYR A 270 -29.61 20.84 -20.04
CA TYR A 270 -28.37 20.14 -19.73
C TYR A 270 -27.73 20.72 -18.46
N THR A 271 -27.40 19.83 -17.54
CA THR A 271 -26.66 20.14 -16.31
C THR A 271 -25.54 19.12 -16.10
N ILE A 272 -24.66 19.35 -15.14
CA ILE A 272 -23.60 18.41 -14.81
C ILE A 272 -23.57 18.11 -13.32
N VAL A 273 -23.13 16.91 -12.99
CA VAL A 273 -22.83 16.47 -11.62
C VAL A 273 -21.40 15.94 -11.60
N GLU A 274 -20.65 16.33 -10.57
CA GLU A 274 -19.36 15.69 -10.29
C GLU A 274 -19.57 14.56 -9.29
N LYS A 275 -18.94 13.41 -9.56
CA LYS A 275 -18.82 12.34 -8.58
C LYS A 275 -18.04 12.83 -7.36
N ALA A 276 -18.59 12.63 -6.17
CA ALA A 276 -18.03 13.15 -4.92
C ALA A 276 -16.51 12.92 -4.82
N VAL A 277 -15.77 13.99 -4.53
CA VAL A 277 -14.31 13.96 -4.37
C VAL A 277 -13.98 14.01 -2.88
N PRO A 278 -13.40 12.93 -2.30
CA PRO A 278 -13.10 12.88 -0.87
C PRO A 278 -12.23 14.07 -0.42
N GLY A 279 -12.61 14.70 0.70
CA GLY A 279 -11.89 15.84 1.27
C GLY A 279 -12.17 17.19 0.59
N TYR A 280 -13.12 17.25 -0.34
CA TYR A 280 -13.54 18.48 -1.01
C TYR A 280 -15.05 18.69 -0.92
N GLU A 281 -15.44 19.96 -0.85
CA GLU A 281 -16.81 20.41 -1.07
C GLU A 281 -16.93 20.88 -2.52
N THR A 282 -17.90 20.33 -3.25
CA THR A 282 -18.14 20.60 -4.67
C THR A 282 -19.23 21.64 -4.86
N LYS A 283 -18.98 22.64 -5.72
CA LYS A 283 -19.97 23.59 -6.23
C LYS A 283 -19.96 23.57 -7.76
N VAL A 284 -21.12 23.39 -8.36
CA VAL A 284 -21.34 23.54 -9.82
C VAL A 284 -21.86 24.94 -10.12
N ASP A 285 -21.28 25.62 -11.10
CA ASP A 285 -21.70 26.95 -11.59
C ASP A 285 -21.81 26.91 -13.12
N GLY A 286 -23.03 26.70 -13.62
CA GLY A 286 -23.26 26.40 -15.03
C GLY A 286 -22.61 25.07 -15.44
N MET A 287 -21.63 25.13 -16.34
CA MET A 287 -20.84 23.98 -16.77
C MET A 287 -19.46 23.91 -16.08
N ASP A 288 -19.15 24.84 -15.18
CA ASP A 288 -17.90 24.82 -14.42
C ASP A 288 -18.08 24.13 -13.06
N VAL A 289 -17.00 23.50 -12.58
CA VAL A 289 -16.96 22.85 -11.28
C VAL A 289 -15.90 23.49 -10.42
N ILE A 290 -16.23 23.79 -9.18
CA ILE A 290 -15.31 24.33 -8.18
C ILE A 290 -15.26 23.35 -7.02
N ASN A 291 -14.09 22.78 -6.73
CA ASN A 291 -13.87 22.09 -5.46
C ASN A 291 -13.09 22.94 -4.50
N THR A 292 -13.64 23.10 -3.30
CA THR A 292 -12.98 23.76 -2.19
C THR A 292 -12.50 22.69 -1.24
N LYS A 293 -11.19 22.64 -0.96
CA LYS A 293 -10.64 21.69 0.00
C LYS A 293 -11.28 21.94 1.35
N ILE A 294 -11.77 20.87 1.98
CA ILE A 294 -12.29 20.93 3.33
C ILE A 294 -11.07 21.08 4.24
N ASP A 295 -10.98 22.18 4.97
CA ASP A 295 -9.95 22.39 5.98
C ASP A 295 -10.19 21.43 7.14
N ALA A 296 -9.59 20.24 7.06
CA ALA A 296 -9.62 19.27 8.14
C ALA A 296 -9.02 19.91 9.40
N PRO A 297 -9.70 19.80 10.57
CA PRO A 297 -9.17 20.35 11.80
C PRO A 297 -7.77 19.78 12.06
N LYS A 298 -6.83 20.64 12.45
CA LYS A 298 -5.47 20.24 12.80
C LYS A 298 -5.26 20.27 14.30
N THR A 299 -4.27 19.51 14.76
CA THR A 299 -3.81 19.48 16.14
C THR A 299 -2.27 19.53 16.19
N ALA A 300 -1.72 19.66 17.39
CA ALA A 300 -0.29 19.58 17.63
C ALA A 300 -0.05 18.83 18.95
N VAL A 301 1.04 18.07 19.00
CA VAL A 301 1.46 17.37 20.23
C VAL A 301 2.91 17.73 20.54
N SER A 302 3.24 17.78 21.83
CA SER A 302 4.60 18.09 22.28
C SER A 302 4.93 17.30 23.53
N GLY A 303 6.23 17.09 23.75
CA GLY A 303 6.74 16.28 24.83
C GLY A 303 8.13 16.72 25.27
N GLY A 304 8.49 16.30 26.48
CA GLY A 304 9.84 16.45 27.04
C GLY A 304 10.50 15.11 27.28
N LYS A 305 11.83 15.09 27.27
CA LYS A 305 12.66 13.96 27.65
C LYS A 305 13.31 14.18 29.02
N THR A 306 13.10 13.24 29.92
CA THR A 306 13.71 13.17 31.24
C THR A 306 14.76 12.05 31.29
N TRP A 307 15.86 12.29 31.99
CA TRP A 307 16.91 11.32 32.25
C TRP A 307 17.01 11.03 33.75
N LYS A 308 17.10 9.74 34.13
CA LYS A 308 17.19 9.27 35.51
C LYS A 308 18.42 8.37 35.71
N ASN A 309 19.02 8.46 36.90
CA ASN A 309 20.18 7.67 37.32
C ASN A 309 21.40 7.81 36.42
N ASP A 310 21.52 8.95 35.72
CA ASP A 310 22.60 9.26 34.80
C ASP A 310 23.33 10.55 35.18
N THR A 311 24.40 10.84 34.44
CA THR A 311 25.04 12.14 34.44
C THR A 311 25.02 12.71 33.02
N ALA A 312 25.21 14.02 32.86
CA ALA A 312 25.25 14.65 31.54
C ALA A 312 26.36 14.10 30.61
N LYS A 313 27.36 13.39 31.15
CA LYS A 313 28.43 12.75 30.37
C LYS A 313 28.03 11.38 29.81
N ASP A 314 26.97 10.78 30.36
CA ASP A 314 26.49 9.45 29.96
C ASP A 314 25.44 9.51 28.84
N ARG A 315 24.94 10.71 28.55
CA ARG A 315 23.85 10.92 27.59
C ARG A 315 24.41 10.88 26.17
N PRO A 316 23.66 10.30 25.21
CA PRO A 316 24.01 10.47 23.81
C PRO A 316 23.87 11.93 23.39
N ASP A 317 24.49 12.31 22.28
CA ASP A 317 24.38 13.66 21.72
C ASP A 317 22.92 14.00 21.32
N PHE A 318 22.16 12.99 20.91
CA PHE A 318 20.75 13.10 20.56
C PHE A 318 20.02 11.77 20.81
N ILE A 319 18.70 11.85 20.84
CA ILE A 319 17.78 10.70 20.68
C ILE A 319 16.90 10.94 19.46
N GLU A 320 16.29 9.89 18.94
CA GLU A 320 15.27 9.99 17.89
C GLU A 320 13.90 9.63 18.47
N VAL A 321 12.94 10.54 18.31
CA VAL A 321 11.55 10.36 18.76
C VAL A 321 10.65 10.25 17.54
N GLN A 322 9.97 9.11 17.42
CA GLN A 322 9.01 8.82 16.38
C GLN A 322 7.59 9.16 16.86
N LEU A 323 6.85 9.94 16.07
CA LEU A 323 5.41 10.10 16.27
C LEU A 323 4.68 8.88 15.74
N LEU A 324 3.66 8.44 16.47
CA LEU A 324 2.73 7.40 16.08
C LEU A 324 1.32 7.99 15.92
N GLN A 325 0.63 7.62 14.85
CA GLN A 325 -0.79 7.89 14.61
C GLN A 325 -1.54 6.55 14.61
N ASN A 326 -2.51 6.39 15.51
CA ASN A 326 -3.23 5.13 15.74
C ASN A 326 -2.32 3.91 15.93
N GLY A 327 -1.14 4.12 16.53
CA GLY A 327 -0.14 3.08 16.79
C GLY A 327 0.84 2.81 15.63
N GLN A 328 0.64 3.43 14.46
CA GLN A 328 1.55 3.32 13.32
C GLN A 328 2.48 4.53 13.21
N THR A 329 3.68 4.35 12.66
CA THR A 329 4.64 5.44 12.46
C THR A 329 4.09 6.52 11.55
N TYR A 330 4.16 7.77 11.98
CA TYR A 330 3.66 8.93 11.26
C TYR A 330 4.74 10.02 11.14
N GLY A 331 5.15 10.30 9.90
CA GLY A 331 6.23 11.24 9.59
C GLY A 331 7.63 10.75 9.98
N ASP A 332 8.63 11.57 9.73
CA ASP A 332 10.02 11.29 10.07
C ASP A 332 10.27 11.48 11.59
N PRO A 333 11.16 10.69 12.20
CA PRO A 333 11.52 10.88 13.60
C PRO A 333 12.26 12.21 13.81
N VAL A 334 12.01 12.86 14.94
CA VAL A 334 12.67 14.11 15.31
C VAL A 334 13.90 13.84 16.16
N LYS A 335 15.01 14.51 15.83
CA LYS A 335 16.21 14.52 16.66
C LYS A 335 16.01 15.46 17.85
N VAL A 336 16.16 14.93 19.06
CA VAL A 336 16.03 15.67 20.31
C VAL A 336 17.38 15.71 20.99
N THR A 337 17.84 16.90 21.37
CA THR A 337 19.24 17.14 21.79
C THR A 337 19.28 17.96 23.08
N LYS A 338 20.48 18.25 23.58
CA LYS A 338 20.62 19.16 24.72
C LYS A 338 20.29 20.61 24.35
N GLU A 339 20.57 21.03 23.12
CA GLU A 339 20.37 22.39 22.63
C GLU A 339 18.88 22.79 22.57
N ASN A 340 17.98 21.82 22.42
CA ASN A 340 16.53 22.05 22.47
C ASN A 340 15.91 21.73 23.84
N ASP A 341 16.72 21.76 24.89
CA ASP A 341 16.34 21.41 26.26
C ASP A 341 15.66 20.04 26.38
N TRP A 342 16.02 19.10 25.50
CA TRP A 342 15.41 17.78 25.44
C TRP A 342 13.89 17.82 25.20
N LYS A 343 13.40 18.83 24.48
CA LYS A 343 11.97 19.03 24.15
C LYS A 343 11.73 18.85 22.65
N TYR A 344 10.50 18.47 22.30
CA TYR A 344 10.09 18.30 20.92
C TYR A 344 8.61 18.59 20.71
N SER A 345 8.22 18.89 19.46
CA SER A 345 6.84 19.15 19.07
C SER A 345 6.58 18.70 17.64
N PHE A 346 5.40 18.14 17.41
CA PHE A 346 4.86 17.82 16.10
C PHE A 346 3.64 18.72 15.86
N LYS A 347 3.65 19.45 14.74
CA LYS A 347 2.63 20.46 14.40
C LYS A 347 1.86 20.04 13.15
N ASP A 348 0.74 20.72 12.90
CA ASP A 348 -0.09 20.54 11.70
C ASP A 348 -0.57 19.10 11.48
N LEU A 349 -0.81 18.38 12.57
CA LEU A 349 -1.27 16.99 12.53
C LEU A 349 -2.76 16.95 12.21
N PRO A 350 -3.23 16.06 11.32
CA PRO A 350 -4.66 15.91 11.08
C PRO A 350 -5.35 15.49 12.38
N LYS A 351 -6.44 16.14 12.74
CA LYS A 351 -7.21 15.78 13.93
C LYS A 351 -8.12 14.59 13.66
N THR A 352 -8.77 14.55 12.50
CA THR A 352 -9.72 13.51 12.13
C THR A 352 -9.33 12.78 10.85
N ASP A 353 -9.79 11.54 10.72
CA ASP A 353 -9.72 10.77 9.48
C ASP A 353 -10.80 11.19 8.46
N ALA A 354 -10.86 10.51 7.31
CA ALA A 354 -11.82 10.78 6.24
C ALA A 354 -13.29 10.56 6.66
N ASN A 355 -13.53 9.79 7.73
CA ASN A 355 -14.84 9.50 8.29
C ASN A 355 -15.15 10.40 9.51
N ASN A 356 -14.34 11.44 9.73
CA ASN A 356 -14.46 12.38 10.82
C ASN A 356 -14.24 11.77 12.23
N GLN A 357 -13.49 10.66 12.34
CA GLN A 357 -13.06 10.09 13.63
C GLN A 357 -11.71 10.65 14.06
N ASP A 358 -11.56 11.02 15.35
CA ASP A 358 -10.32 11.61 15.86
C ASP A 358 -9.13 10.62 15.83
N TYR A 359 -8.01 11.05 15.27
CA TYR A 359 -6.74 10.34 15.33
C TYR A 359 -6.17 10.34 16.76
N ARG A 360 -5.65 9.19 17.20
CA ARG A 360 -4.89 9.06 18.45
C ARG A 360 -3.40 9.17 18.18
N TYR A 361 -2.75 10.16 18.80
CA TYR A 361 -1.30 10.32 18.70
C TYR A 361 -0.58 9.79 19.93
N SER A 362 0.59 9.19 19.73
CA SER A 362 1.53 8.79 20.78
C SER A 362 2.97 8.87 20.27
N VAL A 363 3.96 8.60 21.11
CA VAL A 363 5.38 8.72 20.77
C VAL A 363 6.15 7.47 21.15
N ALA A 364 7.12 7.11 20.33
CA ALA A 364 8.09 6.06 20.59
C ALA A 364 9.51 6.62 20.48
N GLU A 365 10.42 6.13 21.33
CA GLU A 365 11.84 6.47 21.24
C GLU A 365 12.59 5.31 20.59
N THR A 366 13.49 5.62 19.66
CA THR A 366 14.49 4.65 19.23
C THR A 366 15.34 4.28 20.45
N ALA A 367 15.49 2.98 20.72
CA ALA A 367 16.18 2.50 21.91
C ALA A 367 17.52 3.23 22.16
N VAL A 368 17.83 3.55 23.42
CA VAL A 368 19.11 4.14 23.78
C VAL A 368 19.94 3.08 24.49
N PRO A 369 21.07 2.64 23.90
CA PRO A 369 21.93 1.63 24.51
C PRO A 369 22.27 1.96 25.97
N GLY A 370 22.05 1.01 26.88
CA GLY A 370 22.29 1.19 28.32
C GLY A 370 21.18 1.91 29.10
N TYR A 371 20.05 2.20 28.48
CA TYR A 371 18.90 2.82 29.12
C TYR A 371 17.62 2.02 28.91
N LYS A 372 16.72 2.11 29.90
CA LYS A 372 15.33 1.67 29.80
C LYS A 372 14.42 2.87 29.61
N THR A 373 13.66 2.88 28.51
CA THR A 373 12.69 3.93 28.19
C THR A 373 11.32 3.61 28.78
N THR A 374 10.64 4.62 29.32
CA THR A 374 9.21 4.60 29.65
C THR A 374 8.53 5.84 29.07
N THR A 375 7.25 5.71 28.73
CA THR A 375 6.42 6.79 28.16
C THR A 375 5.27 7.13 29.11
N ASP A 376 5.03 8.42 29.34
CA ASP A 376 3.86 8.94 30.07
C ASP A 376 3.20 10.03 29.23
N GLY A 377 2.10 9.67 28.56
CA GLY A 377 1.53 10.47 27.48
C GLY A 377 2.57 10.73 26.39
N MET A 378 2.89 12.02 26.17
CA MET A 378 3.92 12.45 25.22
C MET A 378 5.30 12.64 25.87
N ASN A 379 5.47 12.40 27.16
CA ASN A 379 6.76 12.55 27.82
C ASN A 379 7.53 11.23 27.83
N LEU A 380 8.84 11.32 27.62
CA LEU A 380 9.74 10.17 27.62
C LEU A 380 10.65 10.24 28.84
N THR A 381 10.92 9.10 29.46
CA THR A 381 11.91 8.97 30.54
C THR A 381 12.90 7.87 30.21
N ASN A 382 14.19 8.17 30.21
CA ASN A 382 15.26 7.16 30.17
C ASN A 382 15.85 6.98 31.55
N THR A 383 15.85 5.76 32.05
CA THR A 383 16.53 5.38 33.28
C THR A 383 17.79 4.59 32.92
N LYS A 384 18.96 5.06 33.36
CA LYS A 384 20.22 4.36 33.13
C LYS A 384 20.18 2.99 33.81
N VAL A 385 20.55 1.95 33.09
CA VAL A 385 20.66 0.60 33.63
C VAL A 385 21.98 0.51 34.39
N THR A 386 21.93 0.24 35.71
CA THR A 386 23.12 0.13 36.57
C THR A 386 23.36 -1.27 37.12
N ASP A 387 22.33 -2.11 37.22
CA ASP A 387 22.37 -3.38 37.98
C ASP A 387 21.66 -4.55 37.26
N GLU A 388 22.05 -4.86 36.02
CA GLU A 388 21.63 -6.12 35.40
C GLU A 388 22.70 -7.20 35.58
N LYS A 389 22.37 -8.21 36.39
CA LYS A 389 22.91 -9.56 36.17
C LYS A 389 22.63 -9.88 34.70
N ASN A 390 23.67 -10.11 33.89
CA ASN A 390 23.62 -10.30 32.42
C ASN A 390 23.67 -9.03 31.54
N ALA A 391 24.41 -7.99 31.96
CA ALA A 391 24.81 -6.88 31.08
C ALA A 391 26.17 -7.16 30.40
N THR A 392 26.29 -6.81 29.11
CA THR A 392 27.55 -6.86 28.35
C THR A 392 27.94 -5.48 27.80
N SER A 393 29.11 -5.38 27.18
CA SER A 393 29.58 -4.17 26.51
C SER A 393 30.23 -4.51 25.17
N ALA A 394 30.20 -3.56 24.25
CA ALA A 394 30.79 -3.70 22.93
C ALA A 394 31.58 -2.43 22.62
N SER A 395 32.88 -2.54 22.35
CA SER A 395 33.76 -1.40 22.11
C SER A 395 34.64 -1.62 20.89
N GLY A 396 35.08 -0.53 20.29
CA GLY A 396 35.86 -0.56 19.06
C GLY A 396 36.62 0.73 18.80
N THR A 397 37.41 0.70 17.76
CA THR A 397 38.24 1.82 17.31
C THR A 397 37.98 2.15 15.84
N LYS A 398 38.11 3.43 15.50
CA LYS A 398 38.07 3.91 14.12
C LYS A 398 39.48 4.24 13.64
N THR A 399 39.87 3.57 12.56
CA THR A 399 41.12 3.81 11.83
C THR A 399 40.84 4.50 10.50
N TRP A 400 41.75 5.38 10.09
CA TRP A 400 41.71 6.05 8.80
C TRP A 400 42.95 5.70 7.97
N VAL A 401 42.75 5.34 6.70
CA VAL A 401 43.79 4.90 5.77
C VAL A 401 43.78 5.76 4.52
N GLY A 402 44.97 6.20 4.09
CA GLY A 402 45.13 7.05 2.90
C GLY A 402 44.51 8.44 3.03
N ASP A 403 44.23 8.88 4.26
CA ASP A 403 43.66 10.19 4.56
C ASP A 403 44.70 11.23 4.97
N ASN A 404 44.24 12.48 5.11
CA ASN A 404 44.93 13.54 5.82
C ASN A 404 43.97 14.13 6.85
N GLU A 405 44.44 14.37 8.09
CA GLU A 405 43.66 14.95 9.20
C GLU A 405 42.92 16.24 8.80
N LYS A 406 43.51 17.07 7.93
CA LYS A 406 42.88 18.31 7.43
C LYS A 406 41.67 18.09 6.53
N THR A 407 41.52 16.87 6.00
CA THR A 407 40.45 16.49 5.05
C THR A 407 39.53 15.42 5.63
N ARG A 408 39.72 15.07 6.89
CA ARG A 408 38.91 14.09 7.63
C ARG A 408 37.65 14.79 8.14
N PRO A 409 36.47 14.14 8.12
CA PRO A 409 35.28 14.70 8.75
C PRO A 409 35.49 14.86 10.26
N ASP A 410 34.82 15.85 10.85
CA ASP A 410 34.90 16.12 12.29
C ASP A 410 34.35 14.98 13.16
N SER A 411 33.47 14.15 12.58
CA SER A 411 32.85 13.01 13.24
C SER A 411 32.35 11.94 12.28
N ILE A 412 32.11 10.75 12.81
CA ILE A 412 31.33 9.69 12.18
C ILE A 412 30.14 9.32 13.09
N GLU A 413 29.12 8.71 12.52
CA GLU A 413 28.01 8.08 13.26
C GLU A 413 28.21 6.56 13.22
N VAL A 414 28.42 5.94 14.38
CA VAL A 414 28.58 4.48 14.54
C VAL A 414 27.27 3.90 15.04
N GLN A 415 26.72 2.97 14.26
CA GLN A 415 25.47 2.27 14.54
C GLN A 415 25.78 0.92 15.17
N LEU A 416 25.16 0.62 16.32
CA LEU A 416 25.16 -0.73 16.89
C LEU A 416 24.09 -1.57 16.19
N LEU A 417 24.39 -2.84 15.96
CA LEU A 417 23.44 -3.83 15.49
C LEU A 417 23.32 -4.96 16.52
N GLN A 418 22.11 -5.41 16.77
CA GLN A 418 21.78 -6.56 17.60
C GLN A 418 21.15 -7.62 16.69
N ASN A 419 21.76 -8.81 16.64
CA ASN A 419 21.37 -9.91 15.76
C ASN A 419 21.23 -9.48 14.28
N GLY A 420 22.17 -8.64 13.81
CA GLY A 420 22.19 -8.13 12.44
C GLY A 420 21.15 -7.03 12.13
N LYS A 421 20.33 -6.61 13.11
CA LYS A 421 19.37 -5.51 12.97
C LYS A 421 19.87 -4.26 13.67
N VAL A 422 19.54 -3.09 13.14
CA VAL A 422 19.84 -1.79 13.76
C VAL A 422 19.32 -1.78 15.19
N TYR A 423 20.20 -1.47 16.14
CA TYR A 423 19.88 -1.39 17.56
C TYR A 423 20.24 -0.02 18.10
N GLY A 424 19.18 0.75 18.38
CA GLY A 424 19.25 2.03 19.05
C GLY A 424 19.84 3.19 18.24
N THR A 425 19.92 4.35 18.89
CA THR A 425 20.44 5.57 18.26
C THR A 425 21.95 5.46 18.02
N PRO A 426 22.46 5.84 16.82
CA PRO A 426 23.90 5.81 16.56
C PRO A 426 24.64 6.82 17.42
N ILE A 427 25.89 6.50 17.76
CA ILE A 427 26.75 7.39 18.55
C ILE A 427 27.70 8.17 17.65
N LYS A 428 27.97 9.41 18.03
CA LYS A 428 28.95 10.26 17.36
C LYS A 428 30.35 9.95 17.88
N VAL A 429 31.30 9.68 16.98
CA VAL A 429 32.70 9.42 17.31
C VAL A 429 33.56 10.51 16.67
N THR A 430 34.50 11.07 17.42
CA THR A 430 35.28 12.25 17.00
C THR A 430 36.76 12.07 17.32
N ALA A 431 37.59 13.00 16.84
CA ALA A 431 38.99 13.07 17.24
C ALA A 431 39.19 13.26 18.75
N LYS A 432 38.25 13.92 19.44
CA LYS A 432 38.31 14.15 20.91
C LYS A 432 38.23 12.85 21.71
N SER A 433 37.54 11.82 21.20
CA SER A 433 37.49 10.49 21.82
C SER A 433 38.66 9.59 21.40
N ASN A 434 39.69 10.17 20.75
CA ASN A 434 40.76 9.43 20.09
C ASN A 434 40.22 8.38 19.11
N TRP A 435 39.10 8.67 18.44
CA TRP A 435 38.43 7.75 17.52
C TRP A 435 38.07 6.40 18.16
N LYS A 436 37.86 6.36 19.48
CA LYS A 436 37.38 5.19 20.23
C LYS A 436 35.92 5.36 20.61
N TYR A 437 35.22 4.24 20.75
CA TYR A 437 33.83 4.20 21.20
C TYR A 437 33.50 2.93 21.98
N SER A 438 32.43 3.02 22.76
CA SER A 438 31.90 1.91 23.56
C SER A 438 30.39 2.04 23.75
N PHE A 439 29.69 0.92 23.60
CA PHE A 439 28.32 0.71 24.02
C PHE A 439 28.35 -0.11 25.31
N THR A 440 27.78 0.42 26.39
CA THR A 440 27.79 -0.21 27.71
C THR A 440 26.38 -0.62 28.11
N ASN A 441 26.29 -1.52 29.09
CA ASN A 441 25.04 -1.99 29.68
C ASN A 441 24.05 -2.51 28.62
N LEU A 442 24.58 -3.25 27.65
CA LEU A 442 23.79 -3.94 26.63
C LEU A 442 23.18 -5.21 27.22
N PRO A 443 21.93 -5.57 26.89
CA PRO A 443 21.36 -6.83 27.35
C PRO A 443 22.18 -7.98 26.76
N GLU A 444 22.62 -8.95 27.57
CA GLU A 444 23.39 -10.09 27.07
C GLU A 444 22.47 -11.12 26.38
N LYS A 445 21.23 -11.25 26.87
CA LYS A 445 20.28 -12.28 26.42
C LYS A 445 18.90 -11.71 26.18
N ASP A 446 18.15 -12.35 25.29
CA ASP A 446 16.75 -12.07 25.05
C ASP A 446 15.84 -12.61 26.18
N LYS A 447 14.52 -12.47 26.01
CA LYS A 447 13.53 -12.94 26.98
C LYS A 447 13.46 -14.47 27.10
N THR A 448 13.99 -15.21 26.12
CA THR A 448 14.01 -16.68 26.08
C THR A 448 15.32 -17.26 26.63
N GLY A 449 16.34 -16.42 26.83
CA GLY A 449 17.65 -16.78 27.34
C GLY A 449 18.73 -16.95 26.27
N GLU A 450 18.41 -16.69 24.99
CA GLU A 450 19.35 -16.72 23.88
C GLU A 450 20.27 -15.49 23.91
N LYS A 451 21.56 -15.68 23.65
CA LYS A 451 22.53 -14.57 23.67
C LYS A 451 22.37 -13.68 22.44
N TYR A 452 22.38 -12.37 22.66
CA TYR A 452 22.45 -11.40 21.57
C TYR A 452 23.85 -11.36 20.95
N SER A 453 23.91 -11.30 19.63
CA SER A 453 25.11 -11.01 18.85
C SER A 453 25.17 -9.52 18.51
N TYR A 454 26.22 -8.84 18.96
CA TYR A 454 26.42 -7.42 18.68
C TYR A 454 27.51 -7.20 17.63
N THR A 455 27.20 -6.36 16.64
CA THR A 455 28.13 -5.90 15.60
C THR A 455 27.94 -4.40 15.37
N VAL A 456 28.83 -3.78 14.58
CA VAL A 456 28.71 -2.34 14.26
C VAL A 456 28.71 -2.09 12.76
N SER A 457 28.08 -1.00 12.37
CA SER A 457 28.21 -0.40 11.05
C SER A 457 28.49 1.10 11.18
N GLU A 458 29.04 1.69 10.15
CA GLU A 458 29.22 3.15 10.06
C GLU A 458 28.26 3.72 9.03
N LYS A 459 27.64 4.86 9.36
CA LYS A 459 26.89 5.63 8.36
C LYS A 459 27.84 6.15 7.29
N GLN A 460 27.50 5.93 6.03
CA GLN A 460 28.37 6.23 4.89
C GLN A 460 28.97 7.64 4.95
N VAL A 461 30.31 7.69 4.88
CA VAL A 461 31.08 8.94 4.85
C VAL A 461 31.49 9.21 3.41
N SER A 462 31.07 10.36 2.87
CA SER A 462 31.40 10.75 1.49
C SER A 462 32.93 10.76 1.25
N GLY A 463 33.37 10.13 0.16
CA GLY A 463 34.79 10.05 -0.20
C GLY A 463 35.59 8.94 0.50
N TYR A 464 34.94 8.07 1.27
CA TYR A 464 35.60 6.94 1.96
C TYR A 464 34.87 5.62 1.71
N SER A 465 35.63 4.54 1.65
CA SER A 465 35.13 3.16 1.71
C SER A 465 35.35 2.61 3.12
N VAL A 466 34.32 2.03 3.73
CA VAL A 466 34.38 1.45 5.08
C VAL A 466 34.64 -0.06 5.05
N LYS A 467 35.46 -0.55 5.98
CA LYS A 467 35.62 -1.97 6.30
C LYS A 467 35.39 -2.19 7.79
N VAL A 468 34.58 -3.18 8.13
CA VAL A 468 34.31 -3.60 9.52
C VAL A 468 35.07 -4.89 9.80
N LYS A 469 35.82 -4.95 10.90
CA LYS A 469 36.48 -6.18 11.38
C LYS A 469 36.19 -6.35 12.87
N GLY A 470 35.29 -7.28 13.21
CA GLY A 470 34.76 -7.38 14.57
C GLY A 470 34.05 -6.08 14.93
N MET A 471 34.56 -5.38 15.95
CA MET A 471 34.02 -4.09 16.38
C MET A 471 34.83 -2.90 15.87
N ASP A 472 35.92 -3.10 15.12
CA ASP A 472 36.75 -2.02 14.60
C ASP A 472 36.31 -1.59 13.20
N LEU A 473 36.41 -0.29 12.94
CA LEU A 473 36.05 0.35 11.68
C LEU A 473 37.31 0.90 11.00
N THR A 474 37.44 0.71 9.70
CA THR A 474 38.51 1.30 8.89
C THR A 474 37.92 2.06 7.71
N ASN A 475 38.18 3.36 7.61
CA ASN A 475 37.87 4.13 6.40
C ASN A 475 39.10 4.28 5.53
N THR A 476 38.97 3.93 4.25
CA THR A 476 40.00 4.14 3.23
C THR A 476 39.55 5.26 2.30
N LYS A 477 40.37 6.30 2.14
CA LYS A 477 40.04 7.43 1.25
C LYS A 477 39.98 6.95 -0.20
N VAL A 478 38.87 7.23 -0.87
CA VAL A 478 38.69 6.89 -2.28
C VAL A 478 39.45 7.92 -3.11
N THR A 479 40.56 7.51 -3.74
CA THR A 479 41.25 8.33 -4.73
C THR A 479 40.58 8.13 -6.08
N LYS A 480 40.28 9.22 -6.81
CA LYS A 480 39.75 9.14 -8.19
C LYS A 480 40.72 8.31 -9.03
N THR A 481 40.37 7.05 -9.28
CA THR A 481 40.89 6.31 -10.43
C THR A 481 39.84 6.40 -11.52
N THR A 482 40.29 6.85 -12.69
CA THR A 482 39.56 6.82 -13.96
C THR A 482 38.91 5.43 -14.12
N PRO A 483 37.65 5.32 -14.57
CA PRO A 483 37.03 4.02 -14.77
C PRO A 483 37.82 3.27 -15.84
N LYS A 484 38.50 2.19 -15.46
CA LYS A 484 38.96 1.20 -16.43
C LYS A 484 37.78 0.28 -16.69
N ASP A 485 37.11 0.59 -17.79
CA ASP A 485 36.16 -0.27 -18.44
C ASP A 485 36.83 -1.64 -18.68
N THR A 486 36.32 -2.68 -18.03
CA THR A 486 36.55 -4.07 -18.45
C THR A 486 35.21 -4.77 -18.54
N HIS A 487 34.46 -4.42 -19.57
CA HIS A 487 33.58 -5.37 -20.23
C HIS A 487 34.39 -6.63 -20.61
N SER A 488 34.20 -7.72 -19.87
CA SER A 488 34.60 -9.05 -20.34
C SER A 488 33.36 -9.75 -20.89
N THR A 489 33.25 -9.76 -22.21
CA THR A 489 32.37 -10.65 -22.95
C THR A 489 33.07 -12.00 -23.06
N ASN A 490 32.40 -13.11 -22.71
CA ASN A 490 32.84 -14.43 -23.17
C ASN A 490 31.65 -15.40 -23.36
N LYS A 491 31.47 -15.77 -24.63
CA LYS A 491 30.67 -16.90 -25.14
C LYS A 491 31.50 -18.21 -24.96
N PRO A 492 30.88 -19.40 -24.84
CA PRO A 492 31.47 -20.49 -24.05
C PRO A 492 32.29 -21.52 -24.86
N SER A 493 33.19 -22.23 -24.17
CA SER A 493 33.72 -23.54 -24.62
C SER A 493 33.93 -24.50 -23.43
N LYS A 494 33.70 -25.79 -23.72
CA LYS A 494 33.49 -26.93 -22.82
C LYS A 494 34.78 -27.48 -22.19
N THR A 495 34.75 -27.90 -20.92
CA THR A 495 35.02 -29.28 -20.41
C THR A 495 35.12 -29.32 -18.87
N LYS A 496 34.88 -30.51 -18.29
CA LYS A 496 34.37 -30.76 -16.93
C LYS A 496 35.43 -31.49 -16.07
N LYS A 497 35.72 -31.02 -14.84
CA LYS A 497 35.87 -31.83 -13.59
C LYS A 497 36.20 -30.95 -12.35
N LEU A 498 35.41 -31.15 -11.27
CA LEU A 498 35.50 -30.69 -9.87
C LEU A 498 36.42 -31.62 -9.03
N PRO A 499 36.79 -31.38 -7.72
CA PRO A 499 36.22 -30.51 -6.65
C PRO A 499 37.30 -29.66 -5.89
N GLY A 500 37.11 -28.85 -4.84
CA GLY A 500 36.00 -28.45 -3.96
C GLY A 500 36.49 -27.41 -2.91
N THR A 501 35.58 -27.00 -2.03
CA THR A 501 35.68 -26.13 -0.81
C THR A 501 35.62 -24.59 -0.94
N GLY A 502 34.41 -24.08 -0.72
CA GLY A 502 34.04 -22.99 0.22
C GLY A 502 34.90 -21.73 0.35
N ASP A 503 34.31 -20.57 0.02
CA ASP A 503 33.95 -19.58 1.06
C ASP A 503 32.97 -18.54 0.48
N THR A 504 31.99 -18.16 1.28
CA THR A 504 30.92 -17.21 0.96
C THR A 504 31.26 -15.85 1.58
N ASN A 505 31.24 -14.77 0.80
CA ASN A 505 31.12 -13.42 1.38
C ASN A 505 30.20 -12.55 0.53
N GLY A 506 29.03 -12.28 1.11
CA GLY A 506 27.97 -11.44 0.56
C GLY A 506 28.33 -9.96 0.63
N MET A 507 27.92 -9.25 -0.42
CA MET A 507 27.96 -7.81 -0.53
C MET A 507 26.61 -7.27 -0.08
N LEU A 508 26.52 -6.82 1.17
CA LEU A 508 25.34 -6.13 1.72
C LEU A 508 25.55 -4.62 1.61
N LEU A 509 24.86 -4.01 0.64
CA LEU A 509 24.66 -2.56 0.53
C LEU A 509 23.60 -2.14 1.56
N PHE A 510 23.99 -1.32 2.55
CA PHE A 510 23.03 -0.69 3.45
C PHE A 510 22.54 0.63 2.86
N ALA A 511 21.34 0.60 2.27
CA ALA A 511 20.50 1.78 2.15
C ALA A 511 19.84 2.00 3.52
N GLY A 512 20.14 3.12 4.17
CA GLY A 512 19.33 3.61 5.28
C GLY A 512 17.94 3.90 4.75
N GLY A 513 16.93 3.25 5.32
CA GLY A 513 15.53 3.42 4.94
C GLY A 513 15.03 4.81 5.29
N LEU A 514 14.71 5.59 4.25
CA LEU A 514 13.43 6.30 4.07
C LEU A 514 13.50 7.03 2.72
N VAL A 515 13.06 6.36 1.65
CA VAL A 515 12.63 7.04 0.42
C VAL A 515 11.40 6.30 -0.12
N LEU A 516 10.23 6.89 0.17
CA LEU A 516 9.07 6.83 -0.73
C LEU A 516 9.47 7.48 -2.06
N LEU A 517 9.22 6.81 -3.19
CA LEU A 517 9.37 7.42 -4.51
C LEU A 517 8.16 7.08 -5.38
N PHE A 518 7.16 7.94 -5.31
CA PHE A 518 6.37 8.34 -6.48
C PHE A 518 7.01 9.62 -7.04
N LEU A 519 7.52 9.59 -8.27
CA LEU A 519 6.99 10.35 -9.42
C LEU A 519 7.85 10.13 -10.66
N GLY A 520 7.17 9.96 -11.80
CA GLY A 520 7.77 9.64 -13.09
C GLY A 520 8.46 10.80 -13.80
N LEU A 521 9.10 10.44 -14.92
CA LEU A 521 9.45 11.37 -15.98
C LEU A 521 9.27 10.67 -17.33
N ARG A 522 8.33 11.22 -18.12
CA ARG A 522 8.31 11.14 -19.57
C ARG A 522 9.72 11.37 -20.12
N LEU A 523 10.16 10.57 -21.10
CA LEU A 523 10.87 11.08 -22.27
C LEU A 523 10.60 10.19 -23.49
N ARG A 524 9.94 10.81 -24.44
CA ARG A 524 9.68 10.39 -25.82
C ARG A 524 10.99 10.45 -26.61
N ARG A 525 11.36 9.41 -27.37
CA ARG A 525 11.81 9.52 -28.78
C ARG A 525 12.16 8.18 -29.47
N LYS A 526 11.44 7.98 -30.58
CA LYS A 526 11.86 7.51 -31.91
C LYS A 526 12.57 6.14 -32.06
N TYR A 527 11.84 5.27 -32.77
CA TYR A 527 12.36 4.21 -33.65
C TYR A 527 13.44 4.68 -34.63
N PRO A 528 14.26 3.73 -35.09
CA PRO A 528 14.40 3.53 -36.53
C PRO A 528 14.19 2.07 -36.97
N GLN A 529 13.59 1.95 -38.16
CA GLN A 529 13.36 0.79 -39.04
C GLN A 529 12.25 -0.17 -38.62
#